data_AF-A0A8T1WRA5-F1
#
_entry.id   AF-A0A8T1WRA5-F1
#
_cell.length_a   1.000
_cell.length_b   1.000
_cell.length_c   1.000
_cell.angle_alpha   90.00
_cell.angle_beta   90.00
_cell.angle_gamma   90.00
#
_symmetry.space_group_name_H-M   'P 1'
#
loop_
_entity.id
_entity.type
_entity.pdbx_description
1 polymer ?
#
loop_
_entity_poly.entity_id
_entity_poly.type
_entity_poly.pdbx_seq_one_letter_code
_entity_poly.pdbx_strand_id
1 'polypeptide(L)'
;MGPHVKKPQSSYLLFCNARRKQVMDENPGARIGNIQKIISVQWKELKPEEKENFVQLAAEDKARYQKELLENPDVVEEPSAEVQAAHDSNACIYPLGRVRKIVQSDPDVGKISKDALVAIAKASELFAQFLGTKSYEQALYRNKRQIKGSDVTQTIQTTASLDWLREDFPDVKPIRVDTTESRSKKDQETNKAILPVSASFFKPRAVGEPNGAATEE
;
A
#
# COMPACT_ATOMS: atom_id res chain seq x y z
N MET A 1 -4.28 1.97 -38.76
CA MET A 1 -3.10 1.81 -37.89
C MET A 1 -2.29 3.08 -38.03
N GLY A 2 -2.24 3.93 -37.01
CA GLY A 2 -1.43 5.15 -37.04
C GLY A 2 0.07 4.83 -37.05
N PRO A 3 0.93 5.81 -37.39
CA PRO A 3 2.38 5.61 -37.38
C PRO A 3 2.84 5.26 -35.96
N HIS A 4 3.42 4.07 -35.79
CA HIS A 4 3.93 3.60 -34.50
C HIS A 4 5.42 3.93 -34.39
N VAL A 5 5.75 5.03 -33.72
CA VAL A 5 7.14 5.40 -33.41
C VAL A 5 7.69 4.42 -32.37
N LYS A 6 8.75 3.69 -32.70
CA LYS A 6 9.36 2.72 -31.77
C LYS A 6 10.07 3.46 -30.64
N LYS A 7 9.85 3.04 -29.40
CA LYS A 7 10.51 3.59 -28.20
C LYS A 7 12.04 3.47 -28.30
N PRO A 8 12.80 4.43 -27.74
CA PRO A 8 14.25 4.38 -27.80
C PRO A 8 14.78 3.26 -26.89
N GLN A 9 15.84 2.59 -27.33
CA GLN A 9 16.48 1.48 -26.66
C GLN A 9 17.62 1.98 -25.76
N SER A 10 17.70 1.43 -24.55
CA SER A 10 18.83 1.66 -23.64
C SER A 10 20.12 1.02 -24.18
N SER A 11 21.27 1.54 -23.76
CA SER A 11 22.61 1.01 -24.10
C SER A 11 22.74 -0.49 -23.81
N TYR A 12 22.21 -0.94 -22.67
CA TYR A 12 22.18 -2.36 -22.32
C TYR A 12 21.26 -3.19 -23.25
N LEU A 13 20.12 -2.63 -23.68
CA LEU A 13 19.18 -3.33 -24.54
C LEU A 13 19.73 -3.50 -25.97
N LEU A 14 20.41 -2.47 -26.47
CA LEU A 14 21.15 -2.50 -27.74
C LEU A 14 22.25 -3.56 -27.69
N PHE A 15 23.02 -3.59 -26.61
CA PHE A 15 24.01 -4.64 -26.37
C PHE A 15 23.38 -6.04 -26.34
N CYS A 16 22.27 -6.21 -25.62
CA CYS A 16 21.56 -7.48 -25.58
C CYS A 16 21.11 -7.94 -26.96
N ASN A 17 20.59 -7.03 -27.79
CA ASN A 17 20.14 -7.38 -29.14
C ASN A 17 21.30 -7.76 -30.06
N ALA A 18 22.42 -7.04 -29.98
CA ALA A 18 23.63 -7.34 -30.73
C ALA A 18 24.20 -8.72 -30.33
N ARG A 19 24.24 -9.02 -29.03
CA ARG A 19 24.92 -10.21 -28.51
C ARG A 19 24.03 -11.45 -28.41
N ARG A 20 22.71 -11.30 -28.37
CA ARG A 20 21.74 -12.41 -28.22
C ARG A 20 21.87 -13.46 -29.31
N LYS A 21 22.00 -13.04 -30.58
CA LYS A 21 22.16 -13.99 -31.69
C LYS A 21 23.45 -14.79 -31.54
N GLN A 22 24.57 -14.11 -31.30
CA GLN A 22 25.86 -14.76 -31.13
C GLN A 22 25.87 -15.74 -29.94
N VAL A 23 25.32 -15.35 -28.78
CA VAL A 23 25.25 -16.23 -27.60
C VAL A 23 24.31 -17.43 -27.85
N MET A 24 23.25 -17.24 -28.64
CA MET A 24 22.35 -18.34 -29.01
C MET A 24 23.01 -19.34 -29.97
N ASP A 25 23.80 -18.86 -30.93
CA ASP A 25 24.56 -19.69 -31.86
C ASP A 25 25.70 -20.44 -31.16
N GLU A 26 26.37 -19.81 -30.20
CA GLU A 26 27.41 -20.41 -29.33
C GLU A 26 26.83 -21.41 -28.31
N ASN A 27 25.52 -21.32 -28.01
CA ASN A 27 24.83 -22.17 -27.03
C ASN A 27 23.56 -22.78 -27.64
N PRO A 28 23.69 -23.65 -28.67
CA PRO A 28 22.53 -24.25 -29.32
C PRO A 28 21.74 -25.11 -28.31
N GLY A 29 20.43 -24.89 -28.22
CA GLY A 29 19.54 -25.60 -27.29
C GLY A 29 19.49 -25.03 -25.86
N ALA A 30 20.26 -23.99 -25.55
CA ALA A 30 20.14 -23.31 -24.27
C ALA A 30 18.80 -22.56 -24.14
N ARG A 31 18.19 -22.62 -22.96
CA ARG A 31 16.96 -21.87 -22.67
C ARG A 31 17.23 -20.36 -22.70
N ILE A 32 16.27 -19.58 -23.20
CA ILE A 32 16.35 -18.11 -23.30
C ILE A 32 16.79 -17.44 -21.99
N GLY A 33 16.34 -17.94 -20.84
CA GLY A 33 16.75 -17.40 -19.53
C GLY A 33 18.25 -17.59 -19.22
N ASN A 34 18.87 -18.68 -19.71
CA ASN A 34 20.31 -18.89 -19.56
C ASN A 34 21.10 -17.99 -20.51
N ILE A 35 20.60 -17.80 -21.74
CA ILE A 35 21.16 -16.86 -22.71
C ILE A 35 21.19 -15.44 -22.14
N GLN A 36 20.09 -14.99 -21.51
CA GLN A 36 20.03 -13.68 -20.86
C GLN A 36 21.06 -13.53 -19.74
N LYS A 37 21.25 -14.56 -18.89
CA LYS A 37 22.28 -14.53 -17.83
C LYS A 37 23.70 -14.39 -18.39
N ILE A 38 24.02 -15.12 -19.46
CA ILE A 38 25.33 -15.02 -20.13
C ILE A 38 25.57 -13.60 -20.64
N ILE A 39 24.58 -13.01 -21.32
CA ILE A 39 24.66 -11.63 -21.83
C ILE A 39 24.84 -10.63 -20.68
N SER A 40 24.14 -10.81 -19.55
CA SER A 40 24.29 -9.93 -18.38
C SER A 40 25.70 -9.97 -17.77
N VAL A 41 26.37 -11.13 -17.80
CA VAL A 41 27.77 -11.26 -17.35
C VAL A 41 28.70 -10.56 -18.34
N GLN A 42 28.53 -10.80 -19.64
CA GLN A 42 29.32 -10.15 -20.69
C GLN A 42 29.20 -8.63 -20.66
N TRP A 43 28.03 -8.07 -20.35
CA TRP A 43 27.87 -6.63 -20.17
C TRP A 43 28.69 -6.10 -18.99
N LYS A 44 28.78 -6.84 -17.88
CA LYS A 44 29.58 -6.42 -16.72
C LYS A 44 31.07 -6.43 -17.05
N GLU A 45 31.53 -7.45 -17.77
CA GLU A 45 32.93 -7.65 -18.17
C GLU A 45 33.37 -6.75 -19.32
N LEU A 46 32.45 -6.15 -20.06
CA LEU A 46 32.74 -5.27 -21.18
C LEU A 46 33.62 -4.08 -20.75
N LYS A 47 34.60 -3.74 -21.60
CA LYS A 47 35.49 -2.60 -21.38
C LYS A 47 34.71 -1.28 -21.38
N PRO A 48 35.20 -0.26 -20.66
CA PRO A 48 34.55 1.05 -20.63
C PRO A 48 34.38 1.66 -22.04
N GLU A 49 35.37 1.51 -22.91
CA GLU A 49 35.35 1.98 -24.30
C GLU A 49 34.23 1.33 -25.12
N GLU A 50 34.05 0.00 -24.97
CA GLU A 50 33.00 -0.73 -25.67
C GLU A 50 31.61 -0.40 -25.10
N LYS A 51 31.50 -0.20 -23.78
CA LYS A 51 30.26 0.27 -23.15
C LYS A 51 29.89 1.67 -23.64
N GLU A 52 30.88 2.53 -23.81
CA GLU A 52 30.69 3.90 -24.29
C GLU A 52 30.11 3.92 -25.71
N ASN A 53 30.55 3.03 -26.59
CA ASN A 53 29.92 2.86 -27.91
C ASN A 53 28.41 2.57 -27.78
N PHE A 54 27.99 1.68 -26.87
CA PHE A 54 26.56 1.41 -26.65
C PHE A 54 25.82 2.57 -26.00
N VAL A 55 26.49 3.38 -25.19
CA VAL A 55 25.92 4.63 -24.63
C VAL A 55 25.70 5.66 -25.72
N GLN A 56 26.63 5.79 -26.67
CA GLN A 56 26.49 6.67 -27.84
C GLN A 56 25.35 6.19 -28.74
N LEU A 57 25.28 4.89 -29.07
CA LEU A 57 24.17 4.34 -29.86
C LEU A 57 22.81 4.55 -29.17
N ALA A 58 22.74 4.46 -27.84
CA ALA A 58 21.50 4.76 -27.10
C ALA A 58 21.13 6.25 -27.14
N ALA A 59 22.12 7.14 -27.12
CA ALA A 59 21.90 8.58 -27.27
C ALA A 59 21.40 8.92 -28.68
N GLU A 60 21.95 8.29 -29.71
CA GLU A 60 21.49 8.42 -31.10
C GLU A 60 20.07 7.90 -31.27
N ASP A 61 19.73 6.73 -30.71
CA ASP A 61 18.38 6.18 -30.81
C ASP A 61 17.35 7.02 -30.04
N LYS A 62 17.76 7.64 -28.93
CA LYS A 62 16.98 8.65 -28.22
C LYS A 62 16.75 9.90 -29.09
N ALA A 63 17.76 10.37 -29.80
CA ALA A 63 17.65 11.51 -30.70
C ALA A 63 16.74 11.22 -31.91
N ARG A 64 16.84 10.01 -32.49
CA ARG A 64 15.91 9.51 -33.52
C ARG A 64 14.47 9.53 -33.00
N TYR A 65 14.22 8.96 -31.82
CA TYR A 65 12.89 8.95 -31.21
C TYR A 65 12.32 10.36 -31.01
N GLN A 66 13.13 11.28 -30.48
CA GLN A 66 12.72 12.67 -30.27
C GLN A 66 12.38 13.37 -31.59
N LYS A 67 13.16 13.13 -32.66
CA LYS A 67 12.90 13.68 -33.98
C LYS A 67 11.61 13.11 -34.59
N GLU A 68 11.41 11.80 -34.52
CA GLU A 68 10.19 11.14 -35.03
C GLU A 68 8.92 11.56 -34.27
N LEU A 69 9.04 11.86 -32.97
CA LEU A 69 7.95 12.39 -32.16
C LEU A 69 7.62 13.85 -32.52
N LEU A 70 8.62 14.68 -32.84
CA LEU A 70 8.42 16.06 -33.28
C LEU A 70 7.75 16.12 -34.67
N GLU A 71 8.11 15.19 -35.55
CA GLU A 71 7.63 15.11 -36.94
C GLU A 71 6.21 14.50 -37.04
N ASN A 72 5.79 13.72 -36.03
CA ASN A 72 4.47 13.08 -35.99
C ASN A 72 3.73 13.40 -34.67
N PRO A 73 3.19 14.61 -34.51
CA PRO A 73 2.53 15.06 -33.27
C PRO A 73 1.23 14.32 -32.94
N ASP A 74 0.62 13.60 -33.89
CA ASP A 74 -0.57 12.76 -33.69
C ASP A 74 -0.25 11.37 -33.11
N VAL A 75 1.03 11.05 -32.85
CA VAL A 75 1.43 9.80 -32.20
C VAL A 75 1.16 9.94 -30.71
N VAL A 76 -0.02 9.48 -30.30
CA VAL A 76 -0.39 9.33 -28.89
C VAL A 76 0.68 8.48 -28.20
N GLU A 77 1.34 9.07 -27.21
CA GLU A 77 2.35 8.39 -26.40
C GLU A 77 1.67 7.25 -25.63
N GLU A 78 1.88 5.99 -26.06
CA GLU A 78 1.50 4.83 -25.26
C GLU A 78 2.30 4.89 -23.94
N PRO A 79 1.65 5.10 -22.79
CA PRO A 79 2.33 5.44 -21.54
C PRO A 79 3.41 4.41 -21.18
N SER A 80 4.53 4.88 -20.64
CA SER A 80 5.63 4.04 -20.16
C SER A 80 5.15 3.09 -19.06
N ALA A 81 5.75 1.89 -18.97
CA ALA A 81 5.49 0.92 -17.90
C ALA A 81 5.66 1.53 -16.48
N GLU A 82 6.46 2.58 -16.35
CA GLU A 82 6.66 3.36 -15.12
C GLU A 82 5.44 4.22 -14.77
N VAL A 83 4.68 4.71 -15.76
CA VAL A 83 3.38 5.36 -15.58
C VAL A 83 2.27 4.31 -15.40
N GLN A 84 2.43 3.11 -15.96
CA GLN A 84 1.53 1.97 -15.70
C GLN A 84 1.52 1.55 -14.23
N ALA A 85 2.64 1.69 -13.51
CA ALA A 85 2.69 1.50 -12.06
C ALA A 85 1.91 2.57 -11.28
N ALA A 86 1.76 3.78 -11.82
CA ALA A 86 0.86 4.80 -11.27
C ALA A 86 -0.61 4.57 -11.67
N HIS A 87 -0.86 3.82 -12.74
CA HIS A 87 -2.19 3.36 -13.15
C HIS A 87 -2.68 2.12 -12.36
N ASP A 88 -1.85 1.58 -11.48
CA ASP A 88 -2.26 0.76 -10.31
C ASP A 88 -2.88 1.64 -9.20
N SER A 89 -3.45 2.79 -9.56
CA SER A 89 -4.29 3.62 -8.69
C SER A 89 -5.53 2.88 -8.18
N ASN A 90 -5.86 1.72 -8.78
CA ASN A 90 -6.87 0.78 -8.30
C ASN A 90 -6.32 -0.35 -7.40
N ALA A 91 -5.01 -0.40 -7.13
CA ALA A 91 -4.43 -1.31 -6.15
C ALA A 91 -4.86 -0.82 -4.76
N CYS A 92 -5.96 -1.38 -4.26
CA CYS A 92 -6.37 -1.14 -2.89
C CYS A 92 -5.45 -1.91 -1.94
N ILE A 93 -4.94 -1.23 -0.91
CA ILE A 93 -4.14 -1.86 0.15
C ILE A 93 -5.01 -2.83 0.96
N TYR A 94 -6.32 -2.54 1.09
CA TYR A 94 -7.23 -3.41 1.82
C TYR A 94 -7.69 -4.60 0.98
N PRO A 95 -7.71 -5.82 1.56
CA PRO A 95 -8.17 -7.00 0.86
C PRO A 95 -9.67 -6.89 0.56
N LEU A 96 -10.03 -6.83 -0.74
CA LEU A 96 -11.41 -6.62 -1.20
C LEU A 96 -12.40 -7.66 -0.65
N GLY A 97 -11.95 -8.91 -0.43
CA GLY A 97 -12.79 -9.95 0.18
C GLY A 97 -13.21 -9.62 1.63
N ARG A 98 -12.36 -8.93 2.40
CA ARG A 98 -12.67 -8.49 3.75
C ARG A 98 -13.59 -7.26 3.73
N VAL A 99 -13.31 -6.31 2.84
CA VAL A 99 -14.18 -5.12 2.64
C VAL A 99 -15.59 -5.58 2.29
N ARG A 100 -15.74 -6.55 1.38
CA ARG A 100 -17.04 -7.11 1.01
C ARG A 100 -17.79 -7.68 2.22
N LYS A 101 -17.11 -8.48 3.04
CA LYS A 101 -17.71 -9.07 4.26
C LYS A 101 -18.16 -8.02 5.27
N ILE A 102 -17.43 -6.90 5.40
CA ILE A 102 -17.81 -5.79 6.28
C ILE A 102 -19.04 -5.07 5.72
N VAL A 103 -19.01 -4.70 4.44
CA VAL A 103 -20.13 -3.98 3.80
C VAL A 103 -21.41 -4.82 3.80
N GLN A 104 -21.31 -6.14 3.62
CA GLN A 104 -22.45 -7.07 3.67
C GLN A 104 -22.84 -7.51 5.10
N SER A 105 -22.22 -6.94 6.15
CA SER A 105 -22.70 -7.14 7.52
C SER A 105 -23.98 -6.33 7.80
N ASP A 106 -24.22 -5.29 6.99
CA ASP A 106 -25.48 -4.55 6.95
C ASP A 106 -26.56 -5.40 6.26
N PRO A 107 -27.70 -5.69 6.93
CA PRO A 107 -28.76 -6.55 6.40
C PRO A 107 -29.42 -5.99 5.14
N ASP A 108 -29.34 -4.69 4.90
CA ASP A 108 -29.99 -4.03 3.75
C ASP A 108 -29.10 -4.06 2.49
N VAL A 109 -27.86 -4.54 2.60
CA VAL A 109 -26.90 -4.56 1.48
C VAL A 109 -26.93 -5.88 0.71
N GLY A 110 -27.41 -5.80 -0.53
CA GLY A 110 -27.42 -6.93 -1.46
C GLY A 110 -26.10 -7.17 -2.22
N LYS A 111 -26.21 -7.33 -3.56
CA LYS A 111 -25.04 -7.56 -4.43
C LYS A 111 -24.27 -6.26 -4.63
N ILE A 112 -22.94 -6.32 -4.52
CA ILE A 112 -22.03 -5.17 -4.65
C ILE A 112 -21.15 -5.34 -5.89
N SER A 113 -21.13 -4.32 -6.77
CA SER A 113 -20.26 -4.28 -7.95
C SER A 113 -18.77 -4.23 -7.56
N LYS A 114 -17.88 -4.65 -8.47
CA LYS A 114 -16.43 -4.60 -8.23
C LYS A 114 -15.95 -3.16 -8.02
N ASP A 115 -16.47 -2.22 -8.80
CA ASP A 115 -16.04 -0.82 -8.76
C ASP A 115 -16.48 -0.13 -7.47
N ALA A 116 -17.71 -0.39 -7.01
CA ALA A 116 -18.18 0.10 -5.71
C ALA A 116 -17.31 -0.42 -4.57
N LEU A 117 -16.91 -1.70 -4.63
CA LEU A 117 -16.04 -2.30 -3.63
C LEU A 117 -14.64 -1.65 -3.61
N VAL A 118 -14.07 -1.37 -4.78
CA VAL A 118 -12.78 -0.68 -4.89
C VAL A 118 -12.89 0.77 -4.38
N ALA A 119 -13.96 1.47 -4.74
CA ALA A 119 -14.22 2.84 -4.30
C ALA A 119 -14.35 2.94 -2.76
N ILE A 120 -15.14 2.05 -2.13
CA ILE A 120 -15.26 1.97 -0.67
C ILE A 120 -13.89 1.73 -0.05
N ALA A 121 -13.13 0.78 -0.59
CA ALA A 121 -11.84 0.43 -0.04
C ALA A 121 -10.82 1.58 -0.15
N LYS A 122 -10.86 2.35 -1.24
CA LYS A 122 -10.07 3.59 -1.37
C LYS A 122 -10.55 4.72 -0.46
N ALA A 123 -11.86 4.88 -0.28
CA ALA A 123 -12.39 5.83 0.69
C ALA A 123 -11.94 5.51 2.13
N SER A 124 -11.94 4.23 2.51
CA SER A 124 -11.41 3.78 3.81
C SER A 124 -9.90 4.02 3.96
N GLU A 125 -9.14 3.98 2.86
CA GLU A 125 -7.70 4.26 2.85
C GLU A 125 -7.45 5.74 3.14
N LEU A 126 -8.16 6.61 2.43
CA LEU A 126 -8.12 8.06 2.63
C LEU A 126 -8.62 8.45 4.03
N PHE A 127 -9.64 7.76 4.54
CA PHE A 127 -10.13 7.99 5.90
C PHE A 127 -9.07 7.66 6.96
N ALA A 128 -8.36 6.53 6.83
CA ALA A 128 -7.29 6.18 7.77
C ALA A 128 -6.14 7.20 7.75
N GLN A 129 -5.76 7.67 6.55
CA GLN A 129 -4.77 8.75 6.39
C GLN A 129 -5.26 10.06 7.02
N PHE A 130 -6.52 10.42 6.80
CA PHE A 130 -7.14 11.62 7.38
C PHE A 130 -7.11 11.57 8.91
N LEU A 131 -7.56 10.47 9.52
CA LEU A 131 -7.61 10.31 10.97
C LEU A 131 -6.20 10.35 11.59
N GLY A 132 -5.24 9.65 10.98
CA GLY A 132 -3.85 9.65 11.43
C GLY A 132 -3.20 11.03 11.35
N THR A 133 -3.40 11.74 10.23
CA THR A 133 -2.87 13.09 10.03
C THR A 133 -3.46 14.08 11.03
N LYS A 134 -4.79 14.08 11.22
CA LYS A 134 -5.45 14.95 12.19
C LYS A 134 -4.98 14.69 13.62
N SER A 135 -4.84 13.42 13.98
CA SER A 135 -4.32 13.02 15.30
C SER A 135 -2.88 13.47 15.52
N TYR A 136 -2.05 13.40 14.48
CA TYR A 136 -0.68 13.90 14.52
C TYR A 136 -0.61 15.42 14.67
N GLU A 137 -1.36 16.17 13.85
CA GLU A 137 -1.43 17.63 13.92
C GLU A 137 -1.79 18.09 15.33
N GLN A 138 -2.82 17.48 15.92
CA GLN A 138 -3.28 17.82 17.27
C GLN A 138 -2.24 17.46 18.35
N ALA A 139 -1.51 16.35 18.20
CA ALA A 139 -0.41 16.00 19.09
C ALA A 139 0.78 16.97 18.95
N LEU A 140 1.08 17.41 17.73
CA LEU A 140 2.15 18.37 17.43
C LEU A 140 1.88 19.74 18.05
N TYR A 141 0.62 20.24 18.00
CA TYR A 141 0.22 21.45 18.72
C TYR A 141 0.42 21.36 20.24
N ARG A 142 0.41 20.14 20.80
CA ARG A 142 0.71 19.87 22.21
C ARG A 142 2.20 19.57 22.44
N ASN A 143 3.07 19.90 21.48
CA ASN A 143 4.52 19.64 21.49
C ASN A 143 4.89 18.16 21.72
N LYS A 144 4.01 17.23 21.34
CA LYS A 144 4.30 15.79 21.39
C LYS A 144 4.95 15.35 20.07
N ARG A 145 5.99 14.53 20.18
CA ARG A 145 6.67 13.91 19.01
C ARG A 145 6.20 12.47 18.74
N GLN A 146 5.37 11.92 19.62
CA GLN A 146 4.84 10.56 19.54
C GLN A 146 3.33 10.59 19.73
N ILE A 147 2.60 9.95 18.81
CA ILE A 147 1.14 9.82 18.86
C ILE A 147 0.78 8.59 19.69
N LYS A 148 -0.17 8.72 20.61
CA LYS A 148 -0.76 7.62 21.37
C LYS A 148 -2.23 7.43 21.01
N GLY A 149 -2.81 6.29 21.39
CA GLY A 149 -4.24 6.04 21.20
C GLY A 149 -5.13 7.13 21.82
N SER A 150 -4.74 7.68 22.97
CA SER A 150 -5.43 8.81 23.60
C SER A 150 -5.50 10.06 22.72
N ASP A 151 -4.49 10.30 21.87
CA ASP A 151 -4.50 11.44 20.96
C ASP A 151 -5.50 11.21 19.82
N VAL A 152 -5.62 9.99 19.31
CA VAL A 152 -6.65 9.60 18.32
C VAL A 152 -8.04 9.73 18.90
N THR A 153 -8.27 9.21 20.11
CA THR A 153 -9.54 9.35 20.84
C THR A 153 -9.89 10.83 21.02
N GLN A 154 -8.93 11.65 21.45
CA GLN A 154 -9.15 13.09 21.58
C GLN A 154 -9.56 13.73 20.25
N THR A 155 -8.91 13.37 19.14
CA THR A 155 -9.23 13.89 17.80
C THR A 155 -10.64 13.52 17.37
N ILE A 156 -11.09 12.29 17.63
CA ILE A 156 -12.47 11.85 17.41
C ILE A 156 -13.44 12.70 18.23
N GLN A 157 -13.13 12.94 19.51
CA GLN A 157 -13.98 13.73 20.39
C GLN A 157 -14.03 15.21 20.00
N THR A 158 -12.97 15.79 19.43
CA THR A 158 -12.94 17.23 19.10
C THR A 158 -13.35 17.57 17.68
N THR A 159 -13.40 16.59 16.76
CA THR A 159 -13.65 16.84 15.34
C THR A 159 -15.08 16.47 14.99
N ALA A 160 -15.90 17.44 14.58
CA ALA A 160 -17.32 17.22 14.29
C ALA A 160 -17.57 16.20 13.16
N SER A 161 -16.71 16.12 12.15
CA SER A 161 -16.85 15.12 11.07
C SER A 161 -16.57 13.67 11.51
N LEU A 162 -16.04 13.49 12.73
CA LEU A 162 -15.75 12.19 13.34
C LEU A 162 -16.76 11.83 14.44
N ASP A 163 -17.86 12.57 14.58
CA ASP A 163 -18.84 12.39 15.66
C ASP A 163 -19.43 10.97 15.71
N TRP A 164 -19.59 10.35 14.53
CA TRP A 164 -20.07 8.97 14.38
C TRP A 164 -19.17 7.90 15.02
N LEU A 165 -17.95 8.25 15.43
CA LEU A 165 -17.01 7.35 16.12
C LEU A 165 -16.96 7.56 17.64
N ARG A 166 -17.65 8.56 18.20
CA ARG A 166 -17.44 8.91 19.62
C ARG A 166 -17.86 7.82 20.59
N GLU A 167 -18.91 7.08 20.29
CA GLU A 167 -19.43 6.02 21.15
C GLU A 167 -18.46 4.83 21.23
N ASP A 168 -17.83 4.48 20.11
CA ASP A 168 -16.84 3.39 20.03
C ASP A 168 -15.50 3.77 20.67
N PHE A 169 -15.21 5.07 20.80
CA PHE A 169 -13.95 5.61 21.31
C PHE A 169 -14.21 6.60 22.47
N PRO A 170 -14.66 6.13 23.64
CA PRO A 170 -14.95 6.99 24.78
C PRO A 170 -13.68 7.67 25.31
N ASP A 171 -13.82 8.92 25.76
CA ASP A 171 -12.71 9.68 26.35
C ASP A 171 -12.15 8.94 27.57
N VAL A 172 -10.92 8.45 27.45
CA VAL A 172 -10.19 7.81 28.56
C VAL A 172 -9.65 8.94 29.43
N LYS A 173 -10.53 9.58 30.20
CA LYS A 173 -10.08 10.33 31.37
C LYS A 173 -9.31 9.33 32.23
N PRO A 174 -8.04 9.60 32.57
CA PRO A 174 -7.33 8.71 33.48
C PRO A 174 -8.17 8.65 34.76
N ILE A 175 -8.59 7.45 35.15
CA ILE A 175 -9.14 7.20 36.48
C ILE A 175 -8.09 7.73 37.45
N ARG A 176 -8.33 8.89 38.03
CA ARG A 176 -7.62 9.33 39.23
C ARG A 176 -8.10 8.38 40.30
N VAL A 177 -7.32 7.34 40.56
CA VAL A 177 -7.42 6.65 41.82
C VAL A 177 -6.93 7.67 42.84
N ASP A 178 -7.86 8.37 43.48
CA ASP A 178 -7.56 9.09 44.71
C ASP A 178 -7.18 8.03 45.73
N THR A 179 -5.89 7.77 45.85
CA THR A 179 -5.32 7.11 47.01
C THR A 179 -4.49 8.15 47.73
N THR A 180 -5.16 8.92 48.57
CA THR A 180 -4.55 9.43 49.78
C THR A 180 -4.03 8.23 50.58
N GLU A 181 -2.72 7.95 50.50
CA GLU A 181 -1.91 7.44 51.61
C GLU A 181 -0.43 7.23 51.22
N SER A 182 0.41 8.02 51.89
CA SER A 182 1.58 7.55 52.64
C SER A 182 2.62 6.64 51.96
N ARG A 183 3.73 7.27 51.57
CA ARG A 183 5.10 6.75 51.51
C ARG A 183 5.37 5.54 52.44
N SER A 184 5.76 4.38 51.88
CA SER A 184 6.73 3.43 52.46
C SER A 184 7.20 2.38 51.45
N LYS A 185 8.46 1.93 51.61
CA LYS A 185 9.27 1.06 50.73
C LYS A 185 8.96 -0.44 50.93
N LYS A 186 9.44 -1.26 49.96
CA LYS A 186 9.54 -2.76 49.93
C LYS A 186 8.18 -3.45 49.73
N ASP A 187 7.98 -4.45 48.87
CA ASP A 187 8.81 -5.61 48.54
C ASP A 187 8.57 -6.20 47.12
N GLN A 188 9.41 -7.19 46.80
CA GLN A 188 9.51 -8.06 45.63
C GLN A 188 8.23 -8.83 45.23
N GLU A 189 8.03 -8.87 43.91
CA GLU A 189 7.85 -10.11 43.11
C GLU A 189 6.47 -10.82 43.08
N THR A 190 6.11 -11.20 41.85
CA THR A 190 4.98 -12.01 41.40
C THR A 190 3.60 -11.35 41.34
N ASN A 191 3.19 -10.92 40.15
CA ASN A 191 1.80 -11.10 39.74
C ASN A 191 1.67 -11.32 38.24
N LYS A 192 1.00 -12.41 37.89
CA LYS A 192 0.72 -12.87 36.54
C LYS A 192 0.04 -11.76 35.75
N ALA A 193 0.53 -11.52 34.54
CA ALA A 193 -0.11 -10.65 33.56
C ALA A 193 -1.52 -11.18 33.23
N ILE A 194 -2.52 -10.72 33.96
CA ILE A 194 -3.91 -10.73 33.50
C ILE A 194 -4.04 -9.53 32.57
N LEU A 195 -3.89 -9.77 31.28
CA LEU A 195 -4.21 -8.80 30.25
C LEU A 195 -5.74 -8.57 30.25
N PRO A 196 -6.22 -7.33 30.12
CA PRO A 196 -7.65 -7.05 30.08
C PRO A 196 -8.29 -7.63 28.82
N VAL A 197 -9.49 -8.21 28.98
CA VAL A 197 -10.29 -8.87 27.95
C VAL A 197 -10.88 -7.80 27.00
N SER A 198 -10.07 -7.27 26.09
CA SER A 198 -10.54 -6.33 25.05
C SER A 198 -10.35 -6.89 23.63
N ALA A 199 -10.39 -8.23 23.48
CA ALA A 199 -10.31 -8.91 22.18
C ALA A 199 -11.67 -9.46 21.71
N SER A 200 -12.79 -8.93 22.20
CA SER A 200 -14.14 -9.31 21.74
C SER A 200 -14.56 -8.63 20.44
N PHE A 201 -13.68 -7.83 19.83
CA PHE A 201 -13.98 -6.98 18.67
C PHE A 201 -14.30 -7.76 17.37
N PHE A 202 -13.99 -9.05 17.27
CA PHE A 202 -14.22 -9.86 16.07
C PHE A 202 -14.84 -11.23 16.35
N LYS A 203 -15.95 -11.27 17.10
CA LYS A 203 -16.76 -12.51 17.16
C LYS A 203 -17.96 -12.39 16.22
N PRO A 204 -18.03 -13.18 15.13
CA PRO A 204 -19.24 -13.26 14.32
C PRO A 204 -20.39 -13.79 15.18
N ARG A 205 -21.54 -13.13 15.15
CA ARG A 205 -22.76 -13.60 15.81
C ARG A 205 -23.16 -14.93 15.19
N ALA A 206 -23.07 -16.01 15.95
CA ALA A 206 -23.55 -17.32 15.53
C ALA A 206 -25.07 -17.28 15.44
N VAL A 207 -25.60 -17.79 14.34
CA VAL A 207 -27.03 -17.98 14.11
C VAL A 207 -27.50 -19.12 15.01
N GLY A 208 -28.38 -18.83 15.98
CA GLY A 208 -29.12 -19.84 16.73
C GLY A 208 -29.00 -19.74 18.25
N GLU A 209 -29.53 -18.68 18.85
CA GLU A 209 -30.03 -18.74 20.23
C GLU A 209 -31.52 -18.36 20.25
N PRO A 210 -32.39 -19.18 20.87
CA PRO A 210 -33.83 -18.99 20.82
C PRO A 210 -34.29 -17.90 21.78
N ASN A 211 -35.25 -17.09 21.32
CA ASN A 211 -36.12 -16.31 22.20
C ASN A 211 -36.86 -17.26 23.14
N GLY A 212 -36.80 -17.01 24.46
CA GLY A 212 -37.55 -17.81 25.42
C GLY A 212 -37.51 -17.24 26.83
N ALA A 213 -38.65 -16.69 27.23
CA ALA A 213 -38.99 -16.18 28.56
C ALA A 213 -38.91 -17.23 29.69
N ALA A 214 -38.76 -16.77 30.93
CA ALA A 214 -39.41 -17.28 32.16
C ALA A 214 -38.90 -16.46 33.38
N THR A 215 -39.75 -15.62 33.99
CA THR A 215 -40.53 -15.83 35.25
C THR A 215 -39.84 -15.24 36.48
N GLU A 216 -40.39 -14.14 37.00
CA GLU A 216 -40.28 -13.72 38.39
C GLU A 216 -41.47 -14.32 39.17
N GLU A 217 -41.16 -15.14 40.17
CA GLU A 217 -41.80 -15.19 41.49
C GLU A 217 -40.69 -15.41 42.54
#